data_AF-A0A9X2LBU5-F1
#
_entry.id   AF-A0A9X2LBU5-F1
#
_cell.length_a   1.000
_cell.length_b   1.000
_cell.length_c   1.000
_cell.angle_alpha   90.00
_cell.angle_beta   90.00
_cell.angle_gamma   90.00
#
_symmetry.space_group_name_H-M   'P 1'
#
loop_
_entity.id
_entity.type
_entity.pdbx_description
1 polymer ?
#
loop_
_entity_poly.entity_id
_entity_poly.type
_entity_poly.pdbx_seq_one_letter_code
_entity_poly.pdbx_strand_id
1 'polypeptide(L)'
;MIDDILRGTQIRTPAYSSEQRAEDDRLLRARIEQVERRRALAARGPAHDWLVPTSPELADLLLQSVGGEALASLWKLKRRLRRDLKELCSQVAQAPGAAERLVEFAEAERPTDPVGARGLGCLLYLNGCEAGARFWWRYAAGADDATSAYCLFLEGLLRDRPGEAVHCYRELNAGGFLCDEDWERPAAGAPANASWPTAISEHIREVNTGSGHGQVPIPEGYLDDASPAERDELLCHRC
;
A
#
# COMPACT_ATOMS: atom_id res chain seq x y z
N MET A 1 24.85 17.13 -23.14
CA MET A 1 23.70 17.43 -24.02
C MET A 1 22.36 17.12 -23.33
N ILE A 2 22.27 17.35 -22.01
CA ILE A 2 21.04 17.24 -21.19
C ILE A 2 20.89 18.52 -20.34
N ASP A 3 22.03 19.10 -19.90
CA ASP A 3 22.09 20.40 -19.20
C ASP A 3 21.55 21.63 -19.97
N ASP A 4 21.38 21.54 -21.30
CA ASP A 4 20.89 22.67 -22.12
C ASP A 4 19.37 22.71 -22.24
N ILE A 5 18.68 21.59 -22.06
CA ILE A 5 17.21 21.52 -22.19
C ILE A 5 16.53 22.10 -20.94
N LEU A 6 17.14 21.98 -19.77
CA LEU A 6 16.59 22.49 -18.50
C LEU A 6 16.88 23.98 -18.23
N ARG A 7 17.74 24.63 -19.04
CA ARG A 7 18.09 26.05 -18.87
C ARG A 7 17.05 27.02 -19.44
N GLY A 8 16.22 26.57 -20.39
CA GLY A 8 15.24 27.41 -21.10
C GLY A 8 13.83 27.43 -20.49
N THR A 9 13.48 26.44 -19.67
CA THR A 9 12.17 26.33 -19.03
C THR A 9 12.14 27.12 -17.71
N GLN A 10 11.89 28.43 -17.80
CA GLN A 10 11.45 29.19 -16.64
C GLN A 10 10.09 28.66 -16.17
N ILE A 11 10.12 27.73 -15.21
CA ILE A 11 8.93 27.37 -14.43
C ILE A 11 8.48 28.66 -13.75
N ARG A 12 7.41 29.28 -14.27
CA ARG A 12 6.78 30.45 -13.65
C ARG A 12 6.06 29.97 -12.40
N THR A 13 6.80 29.88 -11.29
CA THR A 13 6.19 29.69 -9.97
C THR A 13 5.48 30.99 -9.61
N PRO A 14 4.14 31.02 -9.49
CA PRO A 14 3.44 32.23 -9.08
C PRO A 14 3.93 32.68 -7.70
N ALA A 15 3.98 33.99 -7.47
CA ALA A 15 4.49 34.55 -6.21
C ALA A 15 3.58 34.10 -5.06
N TYR A 16 4.09 33.18 -4.24
CA TYR A 16 3.42 32.66 -3.06
C TYR A 16 3.24 33.78 -2.03
N SER A 17 2.00 34.26 -1.89
CA SER A 17 1.68 35.43 -1.06
C SER A 17 1.84 35.12 0.42
N SER A 18 2.02 36.15 1.26
CA SER A 18 2.10 35.99 2.71
C SER A 18 0.81 35.42 3.32
N GLU A 19 -0.33 35.70 2.69
CA GLU A 19 -1.64 35.19 3.11
C GLU A 19 -1.82 33.71 2.76
N GLN A 20 -1.41 33.30 1.54
CA GLN A 20 -1.37 31.88 1.15
C GLN A 20 -0.44 31.08 2.04
N ARG A 21 0.72 31.65 2.41
CA ARG A 21 1.65 31.04 3.35
C ARG A 21 1.05 30.85 4.75
N ALA A 22 0.35 31.85 5.25
CA ALA A 22 -0.29 31.76 6.55
C ALA A 22 -1.41 30.70 6.57
N GLU A 23 -2.15 30.56 5.48
CA GLU A 23 -3.21 29.56 5.35
C GLU A 23 -2.65 28.14 5.21
N ASP A 24 -1.65 27.94 4.36
CA ASP A 24 -0.98 26.65 4.24
C ASP A 24 -0.29 26.24 5.55
N ASP A 25 0.33 27.18 6.28
CA ASP A 25 0.91 26.91 7.60
C ASP A 25 -0.16 26.48 8.61
N ARG A 26 -1.38 27.05 8.55
CA ARG A 26 -2.51 26.62 9.39
C ARG A 26 -3.00 25.24 9.00
N LEU A 27 -3.19 24.99 7.70
CA LEU A 27 -3.61 23.69 7.18
C LEU A 27 -2.60 22.61 7.55
N LEU A 28 -1.30 22.90 7.41
CA LEU A 28 -0.21 22.01 7.78
C LEU A 28 -0.23 21.71 9.29
N ARG A 29 -0.37 22.73 10.15
CA ARG A 29 -0.48 22.52 11.60
C ARG A 29 -1.70 21.69 11.97
N ALA A 30 -2.86 21.98 11.37
CA ALA A 30 -4.08 21.21 11.60
C ALA A 30 -3.90 19.73 11.17
N ARG A 31 -3.24 19.49 10.03
CA ARG A 31 -2.91 18.15 9.54
C ARG A 31 -1.97 17.42 10.52
N ILE A 32 -0.92 18.11 11.00
CA ILE A 32 0.03 17.57 11.99
C ILE A 32 -0.70 17.19 13.28
N GLU A 33 -1.51 18.09 13.85
CA GLU A 33 -2.28 17.79 15.06
C GLU A 33 -3.25 16.62 14.86
N GLN A 34 -3.88 16.52 13.69
CA GLN A 34 -4.75 15.41 13.34
C GLN A 34 -3.97 14.08 13.24
N VAL A 35 -2.79 14.08 12.64
CA VAL A 35 -1.89 12.91 12.62
C VAL A 35 -1.48 12.51 14.04
N GLU A 36 -1.06 13.47 14.87
CA GLU A 36 -0.63 13.22 16.25
C GLU A 36 -1.77 12.66 17.12
N ARG A 37 -2.97 13.23 17.03
CA ARG A 37 -4.16 12.70 17.74
C ARG A 37 -4.46 11.27 17.33
N ARG A 38 -4.37 10.93 16.03
CA ARG A 38 -4.56 9.56 15.54
C ARG A 38 -3.47 8.61 16.04
N ARG A 39 -2.19 9.02 16.00
CA ARG A 39 -1.07 8.25 16.59
C ARG A 39 -1.36 7.90 18.06
N ALA A 40 -1.84 8.88 18.83
CA ALA A 40 -2.14 8.71 20.24
C ALA A 40 -3.35 7.79 20.49
N LEU A 41 -4.37 7.83 19.63
CA LEU A 41 -5.53 6.93 19.70
C LEU A 41 -5.17 5.50 19.28
N ALA A 42 -4.40 5.36 18.21
CA ALA A 42 -3.82 4.10 17.74
C ALA A 42 -2.99 3.39 18.80
N ALA A 43 -2.13 4.14 19.49
CA ALA A 43 -1.32 3.66 20.60
C ALA A 43 -2.14 3.24 21.84
N ARG A 44 -3.46 3.47 21.84
CA ARG A 44 -4.41 3.05 22.90
C ARG A 44 -5.44 2.03 22.39
N GLY A 45 -5.48 1.77 21.08
CA GLY A 45 -6.42 0.84 20.45
C GLY A 45 -5.99 -0.62 20.58
N PRO A 46 -6.84 -1.57 20.16
CA PRO A 46 -6.50 -3.01 20.14
C PRO A 46 -5.35 -3.36 19.17
N ALA A 47 -4.77 -2.36 18.50
CA ALA A 47 -3.58 -2.46 17.66
C ALA A 47 -2.34 -3.02 18.39
N HIS A 48 -2.35 -3.07 19.72
CA HIS A 48 -1.34 -3.79 20.51
C HIS A 48 -1.23 -5.29 20.17
N ASP A 49 -2.27 -5.89 19.58
CA ASP A 49 -2.26 -7.30 19.18
C ASP A 49 -1.66 -7.56 17.77
N TRP A 50 -1.34 -6.50 17.02
CA TRP A 50 -0.77 -6.62 15.67
C TRP A 50 0.74 -6.84 15.73
N LEU A 51 1.26 -7.73 14.88
CA LEU A 51 2.70 -7.98 14.82
C LEU A 51 3.45 -6.75 14.29
N VAL A 52 4.22 -6.10 15.15
CA VAL A 52 5.15 -5.03 14.78
C VAL A 52 6.59 -5.56 14.78
N PRO A 53 7.51 -5.05 13.95
CA PRO A 53 8.90 -5.53 13.93
C PRO A 53 9.66 -5.30 15.24
N THR A 54 9.16 -4.42 16.11
CA THR A 54 9.65 -4.23 17.49
C THR A 54 9.03 -5.19 18.50
N SER A 55 8.16 -6.12 18.07
CA SER A 55 7.53 -7.06 18.99
C SER A 55 8.56 -8.09 19.46
N PRO A 56 8.56 -8.43 20.77
CA PRO A 56 9.46 -9.44 21.32
C PRO A 56 9.36 -10.78 20.59
N GLU A 57 8.15 -11.15 20.12
CA GLU A 57 7.89 -12.39 19.40
C GLU A 57 8.59 -12.45 18.03
N LEU A 58 8.75 -11.31 17.36
CA LEU A 58 9.48 -11.21 16.09
C LEU A 58 10.99 -11.19 16.31
N ALA A 59 11.45 -10.47 17.35
CA ALA A 59 12.86 -10.39 17.71
C ALA A 59 13.43 -11.75 18.14
N ASP A 60 12.73 -12.46 19.04
CA ASP A 60 13.14 -13.78 19.52
C ASP A 60 13.26 -14.80 18.38
N LEU A 61 12.41 -14.68 17.36
CA LEU A 61 12.32 -15.66 16.28
C LEU A 61 13.29 -15.37 15.12
N LEU A 62 13.62 -14.10 14.87
CA LEU A 62 14.66 -13.70 13.91
C LEU A 62 16.09 -13.98 14.43
N LEU A 63 16.27 -14.08 15.75
CA LEU A 63 17.57 -14.25 16.40
C LEU A 63 17.93 -15.71 16.75
N GLN A 64 17.03 -16.69 16.62
CA GLN A 64 17.26 -18.07 17.09
C GLN A 64 17.84 -19.03 16.03
N SER A 65 19.00 -19.61 16.35
CA SER A 65 19.71 -20.64 15.58
C SER A 65 19.12 -22.05 15.79
N VAL A 66 18.64 -22.65 14.70
CA VAL A 66 18.44 -24.09 14.40
C VAL A 66 18.25 -25.04 15.60
N GLY A 67 16.99 -25.27 15.97
CA GLY A 67 16.50 -26.40 16.78
C GLY A 67 15.04 -26.75 16.42
N GLY A 68 14.57 -27.97 16.71
CA GLY A 68 13.25 -28.47 16.28
C GLY A 68 12.04 -27.67 16.82
N GLU A 69 12.16 -27.05 17.99
CA GLU A 69 11.14 -26.14 18.54
C GLU A 69 11.04 -24.81 17.76
N ALA A 70 12.12 -24.38 17.11
CA ALA A 70 12.14 -23.14 16.32
C ALA A 70 11.24 -23.24 15.07
N LEU A 71 11.16 -24.42 14.44
CA LEU A 71 10.23 -24.65 13.33
C LEU A 71 8.77 -24.54 13.78
N ALA A 72 8.46 -24.98 15.00
CA ALA A 72 7.11 -24.91 15.55
C ALA A 72 6.68 -23.47 15.82
N SER A 73 7.58 -22.66 16.37
CA SER A 73 7.37 -21.24 16.59
C SER A 73 7.28 -20.48 15.25
N LEU A 74 8.10 -20.83 14.27
CA LEU A 74 8.12 -20.19 12.95
C LEU A 74 6.81 -20.36 12.17
N TRP A 75 6.21 -21.56 12.16
CA TRP A 75 4.89 -21.72 11.50
C TRP A 75 3.79 -20.97 12.24
N LYS A 76 3.84 -20.89 13.58
CA LYS A 76 2.86 -20.11 14.36
C LYS A 76 2.96 -18.64 14.00
N LEU A 77 4.19 -18.12 13.88
CA LEU A 77 4.44 -16.75 13.46
C LEU A 77 3.97 -16.52 12.02
N LYS A 78 4.35 -17.36 11.06
CA LYS A 78 3.89 -17.24 9.67
C LYS A 78 2.36 -17.30 9.56
N ARG A 79 1.70 -18.13 10.36
CA ARG A 79 0.23 -18.19 10.44
C ARG A 79 -0.35 -16.88 10.98
N ARG A 80 0.27 -16.31 12.01
CA ARG A 80 -0.10 -15.01 12.58
C ARG A 80 0.09 -13.88 11.56
N LEU A 81 1.25 -13.80 10.90
CA LEU A 81 1.54 -12.85 9.83
C LEU A 81 0.49 -12.93 8.69
N ARG A 82 0.17 -14.15 8.20
CA ARG A 82 -0.87 -14.33 7.17
C ARG A 82 -2.23 -13.85 7.65
N ARG A 83 -2.59 -14.14 8.89
CA ARG A 83 -3.88 -13.72 9.48
C ARG A 83 -3.94 -12.21 9.60
N ASP A 84 -2.92 -11.59 10.18
CA ASP A 84 -2.87 -10.13 10.40
C ASP A 84 -2.89 -9.41 9.04
N LEU A 85 -2.13 -9.87 8.04
CA LEU A 85 -2.17 -9.31 6.68
C LEU A 85 -3.54 -9.49 6.00
N LYS A 86 -4.17 -10.66 6.14
CA LYS A 86 -5.51 -10.91 5.60
C LYS A 86 -6.56 -10.01 6.25
N GLU A 87 -6.49 -9.87 7.57
CA GLU A 87 -7.37 -9.01 8.35
C GLU A 87 -7.21 -7.55 7.94
N LEU A 88 -5.97 -7.08 7.74
CA LEU A 88 -5.69 -5.72 7.26
C LEU A 88 -6.32 -5.47 5.90
N CYS A 89 -6.08 -6.37 4.96
CA CYS A 89 -6.63 -6.24 3.61
C CYS A 89 -8.16 -6.25 3.63
N SER A 90 -8.76 -7.06 4.51
CA SER A 90 -10.21 -7.11 4.69
C SER A 90 -10.76 -5.80 5.26
N GLN A 91 -10.08 -5.19 6.24
CA GLN A 91 -10.49 -3.91 6.81
C GLN A 91 -10.36 -2.77 5.82
N VAL A 92 -9.28 -2.71 5.04
CA VAL A 92 -9.12 -1.73 3.96
C VAL A 92 -10.24 -1.87 2.93
N ALA A 93 -10.57 -3.09 2.51
CA ALA A 93 -11.64 -3.34 1.54
C ALA A 93 -13.05 -3.00 2.06
N GLN A 94 -13.24 -2.99 3.38
CA GLN A 94 -14.52 -2.70 4.06
C GLN A 94 -14.60 -1.28 4.61
N ALA A 95 -13.55 -0.47 4.46
CA ALA A 95 -13.55 0.90 4.96
C ALA A 95 -14.65 1.72 4.24
N PRO A 96 -15.33 2.64 4.94
CA PRO A 96 -16.33 3.51 4.32
C PRO A 96 -15.74 4.27 3.12
N GLY A 97 -16.42 4.23 1.97
CA GLY A 97 -15.95 4.89 0.74
C GLY A 97 -14.84 4.16 -0.02
N ALA A 98 -14.39 2.98 0.44
CA ALA A 98 -13.32 2.23 -0.21
C ALA A 98 -13.71 1.73 -1.60
N ALA A 99 -14.97 1.30 -1.78
CA ALA A 99 -15.45 0.79 -3.06
C ALA A 99 -15.49 1.89 -4.13
N GLU A 100 -16.05 3.05 -3.80
CA GLU A 100 -16.16 4.19 -4.70
C GLU A 100 -14.78 4.71 -5.10
N ARG A 101 -13.89 4.94 -4.13
CA ARG A 101 -12.53 5.40 -4.38
C ARG A 101 -11.72 4.39 -5.21
N LEU A 102 -11.97 3.10 -5.01
CA LEU A 102 -11.28 2.07 -5.77
C LEU A 102 -11.78 2.01 -7.23
N VAL A 103 -13.06 2.27 -7.48
CA VAL A 103 -13.60 2.45 -8.82
C VAL A 103 -12.99 3.70 -9.47
N GLU A 104 -13.01 4.86 -8.82
CA GLU A 104 -12.37 6.10 -9.30
C GLU A 104 -10.88 5.87 -9.63
N PHE A 105 -10.19 5.10 -8.78
CA PHE A 105 -8.79 4.73 -9.00
C PHE A 105 -8.63 3.80 -10.20
N ALA A 106 -9.49 2.79 -10.38
CA ALA A 106 -9.44 1.84 -11.49
C ALA A 106 -9.80 2.49 -12.84
N GLU A 107 -10.70 3.47 -12.83
CA GLU A 107 -11.07 4.27 -14.00
C GLU A 107 -10.03 5.36 -14.32
N ALA A 108 -8.92 5.41 -13.57
CA ALA A 108 -7.85 6.41 -13.69
C ALA A 108 -8.34 7.87 -13.53
N GLU A 109 -9.46 8.10 -12.85
CA GLU A 109 -9.91 9.44 -12.48
C GLU A 109 -8.99 10.09 -11.43
N ARG A 110 -8.37 9.24 -10.59
CA ARG A 110 -7.35 9.64 -9.61
C ARG A 110 -6.12 8.74 -9.70
N PRO A 111 -5.30 8.88 -10.77
CA PRO A 111 -4.21 7.95 -11.05
C PRO A 111 -3.07 7.99 -10.04
N THR A 112 -3.02 9.05 -9.22
CA THR A 112 -2.03 9.26 -8.17
C THR A 112 -2.58 9.08 -6.76
N ASP A 113 -3.73 8.43 -6.59
CA ASP A 113 -4.32 8.20 -5.27
C ASP A 113 -3.66 7.01 -4.55
N PRO A 114 -2.82 7.24 -3.53
CA PRO A 114 -2.19 6.14 -2.78
C PRO A 114 -3.21 5.27 -2.07
N VAL A 115 -4.36 5.82 -1.66
CA VAL A 115 -5.41 5.07 -0.97
C VAL A 115 -6.14 4.13 -1.93
N GLY A 116 -6.39 4.58 -3.16
CA GLY A 116 -6.91 3.75 -4.24
C GLY A 116 -5.96 2.59 -4.58
N ALA A 117 -4.67 2.89 -4.73
CA ALA A 117 -3.63 1.87 -4.94
C ALA A 117 -3.54 0.87 -3.79
N ARG A 118 -3.59 1.33 -2.53
CA ARG A 118 -3.65 0.46 -1.35
C ARG A 118 -4.84 -0.49 -1.41
N GLY A 119 -6.04 0.05 -1.71
CA GLY A 119 -7.27 -0.72 -1.85
C GLY A 119 -7.16 -1.80 -2.93
N LEU A 120 -6.60 -1.45 -4.09
CA LEU A 120 -6.36 -2.39 -5.17
C LEU A 120 -5.40 -3.50 -4.74
N GLY A 121 -4.28 -3.14 -4.09
CA GLY A 121 -3.32 -4.10 -3.57
C GLY A 121 -3.95 -5.07 -2.56
N CYS A 122 -4.78 -4.57 -1.65
CA CYS A 122 -5.50 -5.37 -0.67
C CYS A 122 -6.50 -6.35 -1.31
N LEU A 123 -7.28 -5.90 -2.31
CA LEU A 123 -8.16 -6.81 -3.05
C LEU A 123 -7.39 -7.89 -3.80
N LEU A 124 -6.29 -7.53 -4.46
CA LEU A 124 -5.45 -8.48 -5.18
C LEU A 124 -4.89 -9.56 -4.26
N TYR A 125 -4.43 -9.18 -3.07
CA TYR A 125 -3.95 -10.13 -2.07
C TYR A 125 -5.06 -11.09 -1.62
N LEU A 126 -6.27 -10.57 -1.34
CA LEU A 126 -7.42 -11.39 -0.95
C LEU A 126 -7.86 -12.37 -2.05
N ASN A 127 -7.60 -12.03 -3.31
CA ASN A 127 -7.87 -12.86 -4.48
C ASN A 127 -6.69 -13.76 -4.90
N GLY A 128 -5.61 -13.80 -4.11
CA GLY A 128 -4.45 -14.66 -4.37
C GLY A 128 -3.44 -14.12 -5.37
N CYS A 129 -3.59 -12.88 -5.85
CA CYS A 129 -2.63 -12.20 -6.71
C CYS A 129 -1.57 -11.47 -5.86
N GLU A 130 -0.72 -12.23 -5.16
CA GLU A 130 0.29 -11.67 -4.23
C GLU A 130 1.32 -10.78 -4.95
N ALA A 131 1.65 -11.07 -6.21
CA ALA A 131 2.57 -10.26 -7.01
C ALA A 131 1.99 -8.89 -7.41
N GLY A 132 0.74 -8.87 -7.87
CA GLY A 132 -0.01 -7.64 -8.14
C GLY A 132 -0.22 -6.80 -6.88
N ALA A 133 -0.58 -7.46 -5.78
CA ALA A 133 -0.72 -6.79 -4.48
C ALA A 133 0.54 -6.02 -4.09
N ARG A 134 1.70 -6.69 -4.19
CA ARG A 134 3.01 -6.12 -3.87
C ARG A 134 3.36 -4.92 -4.76
N PHE A 135 3.01 -4.96 -6.04
CA PHE A 135 3.24 -3.85 -6.96
C PHE A 135 2.49 -2.60 -6.48
N TRP A 136 1.19 -2.74 -6.23
CA TRP A 136 0.34 -1.62 -5.82
C TRP A 136 0.65 -1.10 -4.42
N TRP A 137 1.05 -1.98 -3.50
CA TRP A 137 1.55 -1.52 -2.21
C TRP A 137 2.89 -0.77 -2.32
N ARG A 138 3.79 -1.15 -3.23
CA ARG A 138 5.02 -0.37 -3.46
C ARG A 138 4.72 0.99 -4.04
N TYR A 139 3.76 1.07 -4.96
CA TYR A 139 3.28 2.33 -5.52
C TYR A 139 2.78 3.26 -4.41
N ALA A 140 1.83 2.77 -3.60
CA ALA A 140 1.23 3.55 -2.51
C ALA A 140 2.25 3.92 -1.43
N ALA A 141 3.10 2.98 -1.02
CA ALA A 141 4.15 3.24 -0.03
C ALA A 141 5.19 4.26 -0.51
N GLY A 142 5.46 4.31 -1.82
CA GLY A 142 6.29 5.36 -2.43
C GLY A 142 5.65 6.75 -2.42
N ALA A 143 4.34 6.83 -2.19
CA ALA A 143 3.57 8.05 -1.99
C ALA A 143 3.20 8.25 -0.50
N ASP A 144 4.07 7.78 0.41
CA ASP A 144 3.95 7.89 1.87
C ASP A 144 2.73 7.19 2.51
N ASP A 145 2.17 6.19 1.84
CA ASP A 145 1.09 5.36 2.41
C ASP A 145 1.63 4.34 3.42
N ALA A 146 1.44 4.65 4.70
CA ALA A 146 1.98 3.84 5.79
C ALA A 146 1.31 2.46 5.89
N THR A 147 0.02 2.33 5.59
CA THR A 147 -0.66 1.02 5.56
C THR A 147 -0.10 0.12 4.48
N SER A 148 0.18 0.62 3.28
CA SER A 148 0.81 -0.16 2.21
C SER A 148 2.24 -0.56 2.56
N ALA A 149 3.00 0.33 3.20
CA ALA A 149 4.32 0.00 3.73
C ALA A 149 4.25 -1.12 4.78
N TYR A 150 3.19 -1.15 5.60
CA TYR A 150 2.96 -2.21 6.58
C TYR A 150 2.51 -3.53 5.94
N CYS A 151 1.67 -3.49 4.90
CA CYS A 151 1.38 -4.66 4.07
C CYS A 151 2.66 -5.28 3.49
N LEU A 152 3.56 -4.46 2.94
CA LEU A 152 4.86 -4.90 2.41
C LEU A 152 5.77 -5.48 3.49
N PHE A 153 5.76 -4.92 4.70
CA PHE A 153 6.49 -5.48 5.83
C PHE A 153 6.01 -6.91 6.16
N LEU A 154 4.70 -7.11 6.35
CA LEU A 154 4.14 -8.43 6.67
C LEU A 154 4.36 -9.44 5.54
N GLU A 155 4.15 -9.01 4.30
CA GLU A 155 4.29 -9.84 3.12
C GLU A 155 5.76 -10.23 2.84
N GLY A 156 6.69 -9.29 3.04
CA GLY A 156 8.12 -9.55 2.96
C GLY A 156 8.59 -10.58 3.98
N LEU A 157 8.06 -10.57 5.20
CA LEU A 157 8.33 -11.60 6.21
C LEU A 157 7.76 -12.97 5.81
N LEU A 158 6.57 -13.02 5.20
CA LEU A 158 5.98 -14.28 4.72
C LEU A 158 6.80 -14.93 3.60
N ARG A 159 7.45 -14.11 2.78
CA ARG A 159 8.37 -14.48 1.69
C ARG A 159 9.79 -14.80 2.12
N ASP A 160 10.09 -14.77 3.42
CA ASP A 160 11.45 -14.94 3.93
C ASP A 160 12.43 -13.88 3.34
N ARG A 161 11.93 -12.64 3.14
CA ARG A 161 12.70 -11.46 2.74
C ARG A 161 12.76 -10.41 3.86
N PRO A 162 13.37 -10.73 5.02
CA PRO A 162 13.35 -9.85 6.19
C PRO A 162 14.08 -8.51 5.95
N GLY A 163 15.09 -8.46 5.08
CA GLY A 163 15.76 -7.21 4.71
C GLY A 163 14.83 -6.22 3.99
N GLU A 164 14.05 -6.72 3.02
CA GLU A 164 13.04 -5.91 2.32
C GLU A 164 11.95 -5.43 3.29
N ALA A 165 11.50 -6.32 4.19
CA ALA A 165 10.49 -5.99 5.19
C ALA A 165 10.99 -4.89 6.15
N VAL A 166 12.18 -5.03 6.72
CA VAL A 166 12.76 -4.05 7.65
C VAL A 166 12.97 -2.70 6.96
N HIS A 167 13.37 -2.69 5.69
CA HIS A 167 13.48 -1.46 4.90
C HIS A 167 12.13 -0.75 4.76
N CYS A 168 11.07 -1.47 4.38
CA CYS A 168 9.71 -0.90 4.30
C CYS A 168 9.26 -0.32 5.65
N TYR A 169 9.63 -0.97 6.76
CA TYR A 169 9.27 -0.47 8.08
C TYR A 169 10.00 0.83 8.47
N ARG A 170 11.31 0.90 8.21
CA ARG A 170 12.14 2.04 8.63
C ARG A 170 12.03 3.22 7.70
N GLU A 171 12.08 2.98 6.40
CA GLU A 171 12.25 4.03 5.40
C GLU A 171 10.90 4.46 4.79
N LEU A 172 9.89 3.58 4.74
CA LEU A 172 8.57 3.88 4.18
C LEU A 172 7.50 4.11 5.27
N ASN A 173 7.94 4.42 6.50
CA ASN A 173 7.07 4.79 7.62
C ASN A 173 5.95 3.77 7.91
N ALA A 174 6.19 2.46 7.75
CA ALA A 174 5.16 1.46 8.05
C ALA A 174 4.68 1.52 9.52
N GLY A 175 5.50 2.01 10.46
CA GLY A 175 5.07 2.25 11.84
C GLY A 175 3.94 3.30 11.97
N GLY A 176 3.70 4.10 10.93
CA GLY A 176 2.61 5.06 10.83
C GLY A 176 1.25 4.46 10.48
N PHE A 177 1.14 3.18 10.12
CA PHE A 177 -0.09 2.60 9.52
C PHE A 177 -1.37 2.81 10.35
N LEU A 178 -1.24 2.80 11.67
CA LEU A 178 -2.37 3.02 12.56
C LEU A 178 -2.86 4.47 12.59
N CYS A 179 -2.13 5.36 11.94
CA CYS A 179 -2.37 6.79 11.90
C CYS A 179 -3.02 7.21 10.60
N ASP A 180 -3.39 6.30 9.68
CA ASP A 180 -3.99 6.64 8.40
C ASP A 180 -5.42 7.17 8.58
N GLU A 181 -5.88 8.07 7.68
CA GLU A 181 -7.17 8.78 7.82
C GLU A 181 -8.36 7.81 7.66
N ASP A 182 -8.14 6.71 6.94
CA ASP A 182 -9.18 5.78 6.49
C ASP A 182 -9.38 4.58 7.45
N TRP A 183 -8.73 4.57 8.63
CA TRP A 183 -8.82 3.47 9.60
C TRP A 183 -10.08 3.55 10.51
N GLU A 184 -11.09 4.33 10.15
CA GLU A 184 -12.36 4.27 10.87
C GLU A 184 -12.95 2.85 10.78
N ARG A 185 -13.25 2.22 11.93
CA ARG A 185 -13.72 0.82 11.99
C ARG A 185 -14.94 0.65 11.08
N PRO A 186 -15.00 -0.44 10.28
CA PRO A 186 -16.23 -0.80 9.60
C PRO A 186 -17.35 -1.00 10.63
N ALA A 187 -18.58 -0.60 10.26
CA ALA A 187 -19.76 -0.94 11.04
C ALA A 187 -19.78 -2.45 11.27
N ALA A 188 -20.01 -2.87 12.52
CA ALA A 188 -19.92 -4.27 12.90
C ALA A 188 -20.90 -5.13 12.09
N GLY A 189 -20.37 -5.91 11.14
CA GLY A 189 -21.11 -6.90 10.37
C GLY A 189 -21.01 -6.71 8.85
N ALA A 190 -19.94 -7.19 8.22
CA ALA A 190 -19.89 -7.43 6.78
C ALA A 190 -18.91 -8.60 6.47
N PRO A 191 -19.17 -9.40 5.43
CA PRO A 191 -18.68 -10.77 5.34
C PRO A 191 -17.21 -10.86 4.90
N ALA A 192 -16.55 -11.95 5.31
CA ALA A 192 -15.12 -12.25 5.15
C ALA A 192 -14.66 -12.51 3.69
N ASN A 193 -15.50 -12.18 2.71
CA ASN A 193 -15.28 -12.36 1.28
C ASN A 193 -15.64 -11.06 0.56
N ALA A 194 -14.71 -10.11 0.54
CA ALA A 194 -14.75 -9.00 -0.41
C ALA A 194 -14.63 -9.57 -1.82
N SER A 195 -15.75 -9.91 -2.47
CA SER A 195 -15.76 -10.16 -3.90
C SER A 195 -15.60 -8.83 -4.62
N TRP A 196 -14.89 -8.85 -5.75
CA TRP A 196 -14.79 -7.72 -6.67
C TRP A 196 -16.17 -7.06 -6.89
N PRO A 197 -16.30 -5.74 -6.76
CA PRO A 197 -17.32 -5.02 -7.51
C PRO A 197 -17.13 -5.34 -8.99
N THR A 198 -18.17 -5.81 -9.69
CA THR A 198 -18.11 -6.20 -11.11
C THR A 198 -17.47 -5.12 -11.99
N ALA A 199 -17.70 -3.85 -11.67
CA ALA A 199 -17.11 -2.69 -12.33
C ALA A 199 -15.56 -2.74 -12.36
N ILE A 200 -14.92 -3.21 -11.29
CA ILE A 200 -13.45 -3.28 -11.23
C ILE A 200 -12.90 -4.40 -12.10
N SER A 201 -13.60 -5.53 -12.19
CA SER A 201 -13.20 -6.67 -13.02
C SER A 201 -13.21 -6.32 -14.52
N GLU A 202 -14.08 -5.39 -14.94
CA GLU A 202 -14.14 -4.92 -16.32
C GLU A 202 -12.98 -4.00 -16.67
N HIS A 203 -12.40 -3.30 -15.69
CA HIS A 203 -11.37 -2.28 -15.89
C HIS A 203 -9.94 -2.74 -15.59
N ILE A 204 -9.69 -4.02 -15.26
CA ILE A 204 -8.33 -4.51 -14.95
C ILE A 204 -7.80 -5.41 -16.05
N ARG A 205 -6.62 -5.07 -16.58
CA ARG A 205 -5.85 -5.94 -17.47
C ARG A 205 -4.54 -6.39 -16.87
N GLU A 206 -4.19 -7.64 -17.11
CA GLU A 206 -2.87 -8.15 -16.76
C GLU A 206 -1.81 -7.63 -17.73
N VAL A 207 -0.80 -6.95 -17.19
CA VAL A 207 0.37 -6.42 -17.89
C VAL A 207 1.60 -7.23 -17.50
N ASN A 208 2.41 -7.62 -18.48
CA ASN A 208 3.67 -8.29 -18.27
C ASN A 208 4.77 -7.26 -17.96
N THR A 209 5.36 -7.32 -16.77
CA THR A 209 6.35 -6.33 -16.32
C THR A 209 7.80 -6.72 -16.66
N GLY A 210 8.05 -7.87 -17.31
CA GLY A 210 9.37 -8.31 -17.80
C GLY A 210 10.47 -8.55 -16.74
N SER A 211 10.26 -8.10 -15.50
CA SER A 211 11.28 -7.94 -14.45
C SER A 211 11.23 -9.04 -13.37
N GLY A 212 10.68 -10.21 -13.71
CA GLY A 212 10.52 -11.34 -12.78
C GLY A 212 9.44 -11.11 -11.71
N HIS A 213 8.60 -10.08 -11.88
CA HIS A 213 7.46 -9.78 -11.00
C HIS A 213 6.15 -10.45 -11.44
N GLY A 214 6.16 -11.20 -12.55
CA GLY A 214 4.97 -11.85 -13.10
C GLY A 214 4.01 -10.86 -13.76
N GLN A 215 2.80 -11.34 -14.05
CA GLN A 215 1.72 -10.51 -14.56
C GLN A 215 1.18 -9.62 -13.44
N VAL A 216 1.10 -8.32 -13.71
CA VAL A 216 0.57 -7.32 -12.79
C VAL A 216 -0.76 -6.83 -13.35
N PRO A 217 -1.87 -6.99 -12.62
CA PRO A 217 -3.13 -6.37 -12.99
C PRO A 217 -3.04 -4.85 -12.87
N ILE A 218 -3.19 -4.16 -14.01
CA ILE A 218 -3.16 -2.71 -14.17
C ILE A 218 -4.54 -2.23 -14.66
N PRO A 219 -5.10 -1.16 -14.09
CA PRO A 219 -6.35 -0.61 -14.60
C PRO A 219 -6.21 -0.02 -16.00
N GLU A 220 -7.19 -0.25 -16.88
CA GLU A 220 -7.14 0.07 -18.31
C GLU A 220 -6.88 1.55 -18.58
N GLY A 221 -7.45 2.45 -17.77
CA GLY A 221 -7.27 3.90 -17.93
C GLY A 221 -5.80 4.35 -17.80
N TYR A 222 -4.94 3.58 -17.13
CA TYR A 222 -3.51 3.87 -17.00
C TYR A 222 -2.73 3.55 -18.28
N LEU A 223 -3.36 2.84 -19.22
CA LEU A 223 -2.79 2.50 -20.51
C LEU A 223 -3.21 3.49 -21.60
N ASP A 224 -4.10 4.44 -21.32
CA ASP A 224 -4.65 5.33 -22.36
C ASP A 224 -3.64 6.37 -22.88
N ASP A 225 -2.67 6.75 -22.04
CA ASP A 225 -1.56 7.60 -22.45
C ASP A 225 -0.44 6.84 -23.20
N ALA A 226 -0.47 5.50 -23.20
CA ALA A 226 0.53 4.68 -23.88
C ALA A 226 0.18 4.51 -25.37
N SER A 227 1.18 4.58 -26.24
CA SER A 227 0.98 4.35 -27.67
C SER A 227 0.52 2.91 -27.93
N PRO A 228 -0.19 2.61 -29.03
CA PRO A 228 -0.66 1.27 -29.33
C PRO A 228 0.44 0.20 -29.34
N ALA A 229 1.66 0.57 -29.74
CA ALA A 229 2.82 -0.32 -29.73
C ALA A 229 3.34 -0.60 -28.31
N GLU A 230 3.38 0.41 -27.44
CA GLU A 230 3.75 0.26 -26.02
C GLU A 230 2.68 -0.53 -25.25
N ARG A 231 1.40 -0.30 -25.54
CA ARG A 231 0.29 -1.11 -24.97
C ARG A 231 0.41 -2.57 -25.36
N ASP A 232 0.70 -2.86 -26.63
CA ASP A 232 0.85 -4.24 -27.11
C ASP A 232 2.08 -4.93 -26.51
N GLU A 233 3.20 -4.21 -26.35
CA GLU A 233 4.40 -4.69 -25.66
C GLU A 233 4.13 -5.02 -24.18
N LEU A 234 3.40 -4.15 -23.47
CA LEU A 234 3.02 -4.32 -22.07
C LEU A 234 2.01 -5.47 -21.86
N LEU A 235 1.06 -5.64 -22.76
CA LEU A 235 0.01 -6.67 -22.66
C LEU A 235 0.44 -8.03 -23.22
N CYS A 236 1.56 -8.09 -23.96
CA CYS A 236 2.03 -9.33 -24.57
C CYS A 236 2.51 -10.36 -23.55
N HIS A 237 1.83 -11.52 -23.51
CA HIS A 237 2.36 -12.76 -22.94
C HIS A 237 3.40 -13.35 -23.91
N ARG A 238 4.61 -12.78 -24.01
CA ARG A 238 5.66 -13.47 -24.77
C ARG A 238 6.16 -14.68 -23.96
N CYS A 239 5.73 -15.85 -24.44
CA CYS A 239 6.19 -17.19 -24.07
C CYS A 239 7.71 -17.33 -24.10
#